data_AF-A0A0U4NGZ9-F1
#
_entry.id   AF-A0A0U4NGZ9-F1
#
_cell.length_a   1.000
_cell.length_b   1.000
_cell.length_c   1.000
_cell.angle_alpha   90.00
_cell.angle_beta   90.00
_cell.angle_gamma   90.00
#
_symmetry.space_group_name_H-M   'P 1'
#
loop_
_entity.id
_entity.type
_entity.pdbx_description
1 polymer ?
#
loop_
_entity_poly.entity_id
_entity_poly.type
_entity_poly.pdbx_seq_one_letter_code
_entity_poly.pdbx_strand_id
1 'polypeptide(L)'
;MFYAVLTLHLVAVVSKLAILFFIPRLKTVEQVRRLYTAYRKWDIVADVLLWATGLAFFFVTSFAFLLQWWLIVSMLLYTFVFYLLKRFLMRGLAEVAESRKVFADKELKSLRFQNVCVGIFSVFLIGCIGVMMMTKPF
;
A
#
# COMPACT_ATOMS: atom_id res chain seq x y z
N MET A 1 -23.19 -5.78 -8.51
CA MET A 1 -22.63 -4.69 -7.68
C MET A 1 -21.36 -5.10 -6.96
N PHE A 2 -21.28 -6.29 -6.33
CA PHE A 2 -20.08 -6.75 -5.62
C PHE A 2 -18.78 -6.66 -6.44
N TYR A 3 -18.78 -7.18 -7.67
CA TYR A 3 -17.60 -7.13 -8.55
C TYR A 3 -17.16 -5.70 -8.88
N ALA A 4 -18.09 -4.74 -9.02
CA ALA A 4 -17.75 -3.34 -9.28
C ALA A 4 -17.05 -2.70 -8.07
N VAL A 5 -17.55 -2.97 -6.85
CA VAL A 5 -16.90 -2.53 -5.59
C VAL A 5 -15.52 -3.19 -5.45
N LEU A 6 -15.41 -4.48 -5.79
CA LEU A 6 -14.16 -5.23 -5.76
C LEU A 6 -13.11 -4.69 -6.73
N THR A 7 -13.50 -4.40 -7.98
CA THR A 7 -12.59 -3.81 -8.96
C THR A 7 -12.11 -2.44 -8.50
N LEU A 8 -12.99 -1.57 -8.00
CA LEU A 8 -12.59 -0.27 -7.45
C LEU A 8 -11.64 -0.41 -6.25
N HIS A 9 -11.92 -1.35 -5.36
CA HIS A 9 -11.07 -1.63 -4.21
C HIS A 9 -9.68 -2.10 -4.65
N LEU A 10 -9.60 -3.06 -5.57
CA LEU A 10 -8.32 -3.55 -6.12
C LEU A 10 -7.54 -2.46 -6.85
N VAL A 11 -8.21 -1.58 -7.60
CA VAL A 11 -7.55 -0.43 -8.25
C VAL A 11 -6.97 0.51 -7.19
N ALA A 12 -7.69 0.80 -6.11
CA ALA A 12 -7.18 1.63 -5.02
C ALA A 12 -5.96 0.98 -4.33
N VAL A 13 -5.99 -0.33 -4.12
CA VAL A 13 -4.86 -1.11 -3.60
C VAL A 13 -3.64 -1.00 -4.53
N VAL A 14 -3.81 -1.31 -5.81
CA VAL A 14 -2.71 -1.30 -6.80
C VAL A 14 -2.12 0.10 -6.92
N SER A 15 -2.96 1.14 -6.87
CA SER A 15 -2.50 2.53 -6.90
C SER A 15 -1.60 2.88 -5.72
N LYS A 16 -1.90 2.38 -4.51
CA LYS A 16 -1.01 2.53 -3.35
C LYS A 16 0.29 1.77 -3.53
N LEU A 17 0.24 0.53 -4.03
CA LEU A 17 1.43 -0.29 -4.22
C LEU A 17 2.34 0.25 -5.32
N ALA A 18 1.80 1.02 -6.27
CA ALA A 18 2.55 1.61 -7.37
C ALA A 18 3.74 2.47 -6.88
N ILE A 19 3.66 3.08 -5.69
CA ILE A 19 4.77 3.88 -5.13
C ILE A 19 6.06 3.08 -4.99
N LEU A 20 5.96 1.78 -4.72
CA LEU A 20 7.12 0.89 -4.58
C LEU A 20 7.98 0.87 -5.84
N PHE A 21 7.39 1.11 -7.02
CA PHE A 21 8.08 1.18 -8.30
C PHE A 21 8.65 2.57 -8.62
N PHE A 22 8.12 3.62 -7.99
CA PHE A 22 8.61 4.99 -8.20
C PHE A 22 9.84 5.31 -7.35
N ILE A 23 9.93 4.77 -6.13
CA ILE A 23 11.06 5.04 -5.21
C ILE A 23 12.45 4.65 -5.76
N PRO A 24 12.65 3.51 -6.43
CA PRO A 24 13.96 3.16 -7.01
C PRO A 24 14.45 4.18 -8.03
N ARG A 25 13.54 4.93 -8.67
CA ARG A 25 13.86 5.92 -9.71
C ARG A 25 14.25 7.28 -9.15
N LEU A 26 14.07 7.52 -7.85
CA LEU A 26 14.42 8.79 -7.19
C LEU A 26 15.92 8.88 -6.99
N LYS A 27 16.57 9.82 -7.68
CA LYS A 27 18.03 10.05 -7.61
C LYS A 27 18.41 11.28 -6.81
N THR A 28 17.50 12.22 -6.62
CA THR A 28 17.77 13.48 -5.91
C THR A 28 16.73 13.75 -4.81
N VAL A 29 17.12 14.51 -3.79
CA VAL A 29 16.23 14.93 -2.70
C VAL A 29 15.05 15.76 -3.23
N GLU A 30 15.28 16.59 -4.25
CA GLU A 30 14.23 17.37 -4.91
C GLU A 30 13.13 16.49 -5.53
N GLN A 31 13.54 15.38 -6.17
CA GLN A 31 12.59 14.40 -6.72
C GLN A 31 11.80 13.71 -5.61
N VAL A 32 12.47 13.35 -4.50
CA VAL A 32 11.81 12.76 -3.32
C VAL A 32 10.78 13.72 -2.75
N ARG A 33 11.12 15.01 -2.60
CA ARG A 33 10.22 16.04 -2.06
C ARG A 33 8.99 16.27 -2.94
N ARG A 34 9.19 16.35 -4.26
CA ARG A 34 8.07 16.47 -5.24
C ARG A 34 7.19 15.22 -5.22
N LEU A 35 7.79 14.02 -5.19
CA LEU A 35 7.02 12.79 -5.11
C LEU A 35 6.26 12.71 -3.79
N TYR A 36 6.89 13.02 -2.65
CA TYR A 36 6.26 12.97 -1.33
C TYR A 36 5.05 13.91 -1.25
N THR A 37 5.18 15.15 -1.72
CA THR A 37 4.08 16.12 -1.68
C THR A 37 2.92 15.73 -2.61
N ALA A 38 3.21 15.22 -3.80
CA ALA A 38 2.18 14.70 -4.71
C ALA A 38 1.51 13.44 -4.16
N TYR A 39 2.33 12.46 -3.77
CA TYR A 39 1.85 11.17 -3.29
C TYR A 39 1.09 11.27 -1.98
N ARG A 40 1.45 12.19 -1.07
CA ARG A 40 0.69 12.39 0.18
C ARG A 40 -0.78 12.73 -0.08
N LYS A 41 -1.08 13.52 -1.11
CA LYS A 41 -2.47 13.83 -1.49
C LYS A 41 -3.17 12.59 -2.06
N TRP A 42 -2.47 11.84 -2.92
CA TRP A 42 -2.97 10.59 -3.48
C TRP A 42 -3.21 9.52 -2.41
N ASP A 43 -2.33 9.39 -1.42
CA ASP A 43 -2.42 8.42 -0.32
C ASP A 43 -3.67 8.66 0.53
N ILE A 44 -4.02 9.93 0.80
CA ILE A 44 -5.25 10.31 1.50
C ILE A 44 -6.49 9.91 0.69
N VAL A 45 -6.50 10.23 -0.61
CA VAL A 45 -7.63 9.88 -1.49
C VAL A 45 -7.78 8.35 -1.58
N ALA A 46 -6.68 7.63 -1.72
CA ALA A 46 -6.67 6.17 -1.74
C ALA A 46 -7.12 5.57 -0.39
N ASP A 47 -6.70 6.13 0.75
CA ASP A 47 -7.18 5.73 2.07
C ASP A 47 -8.71 5.89 2.18
N VAL A 48 -9.25 7.04 1.76
CA VAL A 48 -10.70 7.29 1.77
C VAL A 48 -11.43 6.32 0.85
N LEU A 49 -10.92 6.07 -0.36
CA LEU A 49 -11.49 5.10 -1.30
C LEU A 49 -11.48 3.68 -0.74
N LEU A 50 -10.39 3.25 -0.10
CA LEU A 50 -10.29 1.93 0.52
C LEU A 50 -11.28 1.77 1.68
N TRP A 51 -11.44 2.80 2.51
CA TRP A 51 -12.46 2.79 3.57
C TRP A 51 -13.88 2.79 3.01
N ALA A 52 -14.16 3.62 2.00
CA ALA A 52 -15.49 3.70 1.38
C ALA A 52 -15.88 2.38 0.69
N THR A 53 -14.95 1.78 -0.06
CA THR A 53 -15.16 0.47 -0.71
C THR A 53 -15.21 -0.66 0.31
N GLY A 54 -14.38 -0.62 1.36
CA GLY A 54 -14.43 -1.51 2.51
C GLY A 54 -15.81 -1.51 3.18
N LEU A 55 -16.37 -0.32 3.42
CA LEU A 55 -17.70 -0.14 4.01
C LEU A 55 -18.79 -0.57 3.03
N ALA A 56 -18.66 -0.29 1.73
CA ALA A 56 -19.59 -0.74 0.70
C ALA A 56 -19.69 -2.27 0.61
N PHE A 57 -18.60 -3.00 0.88
CA PHE A 57 -18.67 -4.47 0.94
C PHE A 57 -19.61 -4.99 2.03
N PHE A 58 -19.78 -4.27 3.15
CA PHE A 58 -20.77 -4.63 4.18
C PHE A 58 -22.21 -4.51 3.71
N PHE A 59 -22.50 -3.61 2.77
CA PHE A 59 -23.85 -3.41 2.23
C PHE A 59 -24.16 -4.29 1.02
N VAL A 60 -23.13 -4.72 0.28
CA VAL A 60 -23.29 -5.43 -1.00
C VAL A 60 -23.03 -6.94 -0.86
N THR A 61 -22.47 -7.39 0.27
CA THR A 61 -22.18 -8.81 0.55
C THR A 61 -22.91 -9.30 1.80
N SER A 62 -23.11 -10.61 1.94
CA SER A 62 -23.73 -11.19 3.12
C SER A 62 -22.75 -11.21 4.32
N PHE A 63 -23.27 -10.97 5.53
CA PHE A 63 -22.49 -11.02 6.78
C PHE A 63 -21.76 -12.37 6.96
N ALA A 64 -22.35 -13.47 6.48
CA ALA A 64 -21.73 -14.80 6.51
C ALA A 64 -20.44 -14.88 5.67
N PHE A 65 -20.38 -14.19 4.52
CA PHE A 65 -19.19 -14.10 3.67
C PHE A 65 -18.11 -13.18 4.28
N LEU A 66 -18.51 -12.12 4.98
CA LEU A 66 -17.57 -11.21 5.66
C LEU A 66 -16.88 -11.85 6.87
N LEU A 67 -17.58 -12.73 7.57
CA LEU A 67 -17.09 -13.42 8.76
C LEU A 67 -16.23 -14.66 8.45
N GLN A 68 -16.03 -14.97 7.18
CA GLN A 68 -15.11 -16.04 6.78
C GLN A 68 -13.70 -15.71 7.27
N TRP A 69 -13.13 -16.59 8.09
CA TRP A 69 -11.84 -16.37 8.74
C TRP A 69 -10.71 -16.01 7.76
N TRP A 70 -10.70 -16.57 6.55
CA TRP A 70 -9.66 -16.21 5.55
C TRP A 70 -9.83 -14.80 5.00
N LEU A 71 -11.06 -14.28 4.89
CA LEU A 71 -11.32 -12.94 4.39
C LEU A 71 -10.88 -11.90 5.43
N ILE A 72 -11.14 -12.17 6.72
CA ILE A 72 -10.62 -11.38 7.84
C ILE A 72 -9.10 -11.43 7.89
N VAL A 73 -8.49 -12.61 7.78
CA VAL A 73 -7.02 -12.76 7.75
C VAL A 73 -6.42 -12.01 6.55
N SER A 74 -7.06 -12.07 5.38
CA SER A 74 -6.62 -11.35 4.19
C SER A 74 -6.73 -9.83 4.37
N MET A 75 -7.80 -9.34 5.00
CA MET A 75 -7.98 -7.92 5.34
C MET A 75 -6.94 -7.44 6.37
N LEU A 76 -6.62 -8.25 7.37
CA LEU A 76 -5.57 -7.96 8.35
C LEU A 76 -4.19 -7.91 7.70
N LEU A 77 -3.87 -8.87 6.82
CA LEU A 77 -2.63 -8.87 6.05
C LEU A 77 -2.53 -7.64 5.15
N TYR A 78 -3.62 -7.24 4.50
CA TYR A 78 -3.68 -6.01 3.72
C TYR A 78 -3.42 -4.76 4.56
N THR A 79 -4.09 -4.66 5.70
CA THR A 79 -3.91 -3.56 6.64
C THR A 79 -2.47 -3.50 7.13
N PHE A 80 -1.84 -4.65 7.36
CA PHE A 80 -0.45 -4.74 7.75
C PHE A 80 0.50 -4.23 6.64
N VAL A 81 0.29 -4.63 5.37
CA VAL A 81 1.07 -4.11 4.23
C VAL A 81 0.95 -2.59 4.13
N PHE A 82 -0.27 -2.05 4.19
CA PHE A 82 -0.46 -0.60 4.14
C PHE A 82 0.13 0.12 5.34
N TYR A 83 0.10 -0.49 6.52
CA TYR A 83 0.76 0.02 7.69
C TYR A 83 2.28 0.07 7.52
N LEU A 84 2.89 -0.98 6.96
CA LEU A 84 4.33 -0.99 6.66
C LEU A 84 4.71 0.09 5.65
N LEU A 85 3.93 0.25 4.57
CA LEU A 85 4.11 1.34 3.61
C LEU A 85 4.04 2.72 4.29
N LYS A 86 3.03 2.95 5.12
CA LYS A 86 2.84 4.23 5.80
C LYS A 86 3.95 4.50 6.83
N ARG A 87 4.37 3.48 7.58
CA ARG A 87 5.33 3.65 8.68
C ARG A 87 6.78 3.68 8.23
N PHE A 88 7.17 2.82 7.30
CA PHE A 88 8.57 2.75 6.84
C PHE A 88 8.79 3.62 5.62
N LEU A 89 7.93 3.50 4.60
CA LEU A 89 8.11 4.18 3.33
C LEU A 89 7.82 5.68 3.40
N MET A 90 6.64 6.05 3.89
CA MET A 90 6.26 7.47 3.97
C MET A 90 7.08 8.22 5.02
N ARG A 91 7.46 7.57 6.12
CA ARG A 91 8.35 8.17 7.11
C ARG A 91 9.76 8.37 6.56
N GLY A 92 10.30 7.38 5.85
CA GLY A 92 11.59 7.51 5.17
C GLY A 92 11.57 8.60 4.09
N LEU A 93 10.48 8.70 3.31
CA LEU A 93 10.29 9.78 2.33
C LEU A 93 10.23 11.16 3.00
N ALA A 94 9.55 11.27 4.14
CA ALA A 94 9.48 12.52 4.90
C ALA A 94 10.85 12.93 5.45
N GLU A 95 11.60 11.98 6.03
CA GLU A 95 12.94 12.22 6.58
C GLU A 95 13.92 12.70 5.49
N VAL A 96 13.92 12.06 4.32
CA VAL A 96 14.72 12.50 3.17
C VAL A 96 14.24 13.86 2.64
N ALA A 97 12.93 14.12 2.61
CA ALA A 97 12.37 15.37 2.10
C ALA A 97 12.61 16.58 3.02
N GLU A 98 12.79 16.37 4.33
CA GLU A 98 13.09 17.40 5.33
C GLU A 98 14.59 17.63 5.53
N SER A 99 15.43 16.72 5.02
CA SER A 99 16.90 16.86 5.05
C SER A 99 17.35 18.13 4.31
N ARG A 100 18.04 19.03 5.02
CA ARG A 100 18.66 20.24 4.42
C ARG A 100 19.91 19.91 3.58
N LYS A 101 20.33 18.64 3.51
CA LYS A 101 21.52 18.20 2.77
C LYS A 101 21.17 18.01 1.30
N VAL A 102 21.81 18.76 0.42
CA VAL A 102 21.64 18.67 -1.05
C VAL A 102 22.04 17.27 -1.58
N PHE A 103 22.99 16.60 -0.91
CA PHE A 103 23.45 15.25 -1.25
C PHE A 103 23.24 14.28 -0.08
N ALA A 104 22.01 13.78 0.06
CA ALA A 104 21.63 12.79 1.05
C ALA A 104 21.76 11.34 0.52
N ASP A 105 22.90 11.00 -0.11
CA ASP A 105 23.09 9.70 -0.77
C ASP A 105 22.93 8.50 0.18
N LYS A 106 23.36 8.63 1.45
CA LYS A 106 23.18 7.58 2.46
C LYS A 106 21.70 7.38 2.81
N GLU A 107 20.93 8.46 2.93
CA GLU A 107 19.50 8.42 3.24
C GLU A 107 18.70 7.88 2.05
N LEU A 108 19.06 8.28 0.82
CA LEU A 108 18.49 7.72 -0.42
C LEU A 108 18.77 6.21 -0.57
N LYS A 109 19.98 5.74 -0.25
CA LYS A 109 20.29 4.29 -0.24
C LYS A 109 19.48 3.56 0.82
N SER A 110 19.35 4.12 2.03
CA SER A 110 18.51 3.54 3.09
C SER A 110 17.05 3.45 2.66
N LEU A 111 16.50 4.52 2.08
CA LEU A 111 15.13 4.55 1.57
C LEU A 111 14.89 3.48 0.50
N ARG A 112 15.82 3.31 -0.44
CA ARG A 112 15.73 2.26 -1.48
C ARG A 112 15.80 0.86 -0.87
N PHE A 113 16.67 0.64 0.12
CA PHE A 113 16.75 -0.65 0.81
C PHE A 113 15.47 -0.97 1.56
N GLN A 114 14.93 -0.01 2.31
CA GLN A 114 13.63 -0.14 2.98
C GLN A 114 12.51 -0.42 1.98
N ASN A 115 12.50 0.28 0.84
CA ASN A 115 11.52 0.05 -0.23
C ASN A 115 11.60 -1.37 -0.82
N VAL A 116 12.80 -1.90 -1.04
CA VAL A 116 12.97 -3.28 -1.51
C VAL A 116 12.46 -4.27 -0.46
N CYS A 117 12.78 -4.07 0.82
CA CYS A 117 12.31 -4.92 1.91
C CYS A 117 10.77 -4.91 2.00
N VAL A 118 10.16 -3.72 2.03
CA VAL A 118 8.69 -3.58 2.04
C VAL A 118 8.08 -4.16 0.77
N GLY A 119 8.72 -3.98 -0.39
CA GLY A 119 8.24 -4.50 -1.68
C GLY A 119 8.23 -6.02 -1.73
N ILE A 120 9.34 -6.69 -1.37
CA ILE A 120 9.42 -8.14 -1.31
C ILE A 120 8.38 -8.69 -0.32
N PHE A 121 8.27 -8.06 0.84
CA PHE A 121 7.32 -8.48 1.86
C PHE A 121 5.86 -8.29 1.41
N SER A 122 5.56 -7.19 0.71
CA SER A 122 4.23 -6.94 0.14
C SER A 122 3.87 -7.97 -0.93
N VAL A 123 4.81 -8.29 -1.82
CA VAL A 123 4.60 -9.34 -2.85
C VAL A 123 4.38 -10.70 -2.21
N PHE A 124 5.19 -11.05 -1.20
CA PHE A 124 5.02 -12.28 -0.44
C PHE A 124 3.63 -12.38 0.20
N LEU A 125 3.19 -11.33 0.89
CA LEU A 125 1.87 -11.31 1.54
C LEU A 125 0.71 -11.36 0.54
N ILE A 126 0.79 -10.62 -0.58
CA ILE A 126 -0.22 -10.69 -1.65
C ILE A 126 -0.24 -12.10 -2.26
N GLY A 127 0.92 -12.73 -2.42
CA GLY A 127 1.04 -14.12 -2.84
C GLY A 127 0.34 -15.08 -1.87
N CYS A 128 0.55 -14.93 -0.56
CA CYS A 128 -0.15 -15.71 0.46
C CYS A 128 -1.67 -15.51 0.39
N ILE A 129 -2.15 -14.28 0.20
CA ILE A 129 -3.58 -13.99 0.02
C ILE A 129 -4.11 -14.69 -1.23
N GLY A 130 -3.42 -14.57 -2.36
CA GLY A 130 -3.82 -15.22 -3.61
C GLY A 130 -3.92 -16.74 -3.48
N VAL A 131 -2.93 -17.37 -2.84
CA VAL A 131 -2.96 -18.82 -2.55
C VAL A 131 -4.11 -19.18 -1.62
N MET A 132 -4.37 -18.39 -0.58
CA MET A 132 -5.51 -18.62 0.33
C MET A 132 -6.84 -18.53 -0.43
N MET A 133 -7.00 -17.58 -1.35
CA MET A 133 -8.20 -17.45 -2.18
C MET A 133 -8.38 -18.63 -3.15
N MET A 134 -7.29 -19.16 -3.74
CA MET A 134 -7.38 -20.32 -4.65
C MET A 134 -7.65 -21.64 -3.91
N THR A 135 -7.05 -21.81 -2.72
CA THR A 135 -7.15 -23.07 -1.96
C THR A 135 -8.39 -23.14 -1.07
N LYS A 136 -8.96 -21.99 -0.68
CA LYS A 136 -10.24 -21.90 0.03
C LYS A 136 -11.13 -20.83 -0.63
N PRO A 137 -11.83 -21.21 -1.72
CA PRO A 137 -12.72 -20.28 -2.40
C PRO A 137 -14.02 -20.00 -1.63
N PHE A 138 -14.36 -20.79 -0.59
CA PHE A 138 -15.65 -20.75 0.11
C PHE A 138 -15.61 -21.14 1.57
#